data_AF-A0A4S4N8A5-F1
#
_entry.id   AF-A0A4S4N8A5-F1
#
_cell.length_a   1.000
_cell.length_b   1.000
_cell.length_c   1.000
_cell.angle_alpha   90.00
_cell.angle_beta   90.00
_cell.angle_gamma   90.00
#
_symmetry.space_group_name_H-M   'P 1'
#
loop_
_entity.id
_entity.type
_entity.pdbx_description
1 polymer ?
#
loop_
_entity_poly.entity_id
_entity_poly.type
_entity_poly.pdbx_seq_one_letter_code
_entity_poly.pdbx_strand_id
1 'polypeptide(L)'
;MTFPVNFLYLGGDKCGSSWVYHVLSKHPDVTLAKAKELFYFDRFYSMGADWYLRQFPKEPLTIRMGEICHDYLYSREALDRIARDLPQDSRFLITVREPVARTVSHYKYLRKIGRTNLPFDEALKAHPQIVEHSMFGKYVRLAQDILGKDRVHVLSFEALQTDPVAFGQDLSEALGVRYVADLPYTDRVLEAQESRNPSLVRLLRNAGWVLRSLGAPRLVNRVKNSPLVSRVLYVPPGEQRRAVEIPVETRAELVKRFAEDQALLRVLTEPTPVDA
;
A
#
# COMPACT_ATOMS: atom_id res chain seq x y z
N MET A 1 12.63 -12.30 23.02
CA MET A 1 11.49 -11.38 23.15
C MET A 1 10.67 -11.48 21.89
N THR A 2 9.39 -11.79 21.97
CA THR A 2 8.49 -11.85 20.81
C THR A 2 8.22 -10.43 20.33
N PHE A 3 8.35 -10.19 19.02
CA PHE A 3 7.93 -8.92 18.42
C PHE A 3 6.41 -8.79 18.63
N PRO A 4 5.90 -7.71 19.26
CA PRO A 4 4.47 -7.59 19.52
C PRO A 4 3.67 -7.20 18.26
N VAL A 5 4.37 -6.79 17.19
CA VAL A 5 3.78 -6.58 15.86
C VAL A 5 3.52 -7.93 15.21
N ASN A 6 2.28 -8.17 14.81
CA ASN A 6 1.81 -9.46 14.27
C ASN A 6 0.90 -9.28 13.04
N PHE A 7 0.93 -8.10 12.43
CA PHE A 7 0.24 -7.79 11.18
C PHE A 7 1.03 -6.78 10.36
N LEU A 8 1.12 -6.99 9.04
CA LEU A 8 1.58 -5.96 8.09
C LEU A 8 0.70 -5.94 6.84
N TYR A 9 0.35 -4.75 6.37
CA TYR A 9 -0.02 -4.56 4.97
C TYR A 9 1.26 -4.35 4.16
N LEU A 10 1.56 -5.27 3.25
CA LEU A 10 2.80 -5.31 2.48
C LEU A 10 2.74 -4.44 1.20
N GLY A 11 1.56 -4.27 0.61
CA GLY A 11 1.37 -3.72 -0.74
C GLY A 11 0.02 -4.12 -1.34
N GLY A 12 -0.27 -3.82 -2.60
CA GLY A 12 0.51 -3.02 -3.54
C GLY A 12 0.22 -1.52 -3.46
N ASP A 13 1.10 -0.74 -4.06
CA ASP A 13 0.83 0.68 -4.22
C ASP A 13 -0.38 0.90 -5.15
N LYS A 14 -1.11 1.99 -4.93
CA LYS A 14 -2.31 2.34 -5.73
C LYS A 14 -3.45 1.33 -5.66
N CYS A 15 -3.44 0.44 -4.65
CA CYS A 15 -4.43 -0.61 -4.40
C CYS A 15 -5.20 -0.40 -3.08
N GLY A 16 -5.57 0.85 -2.73
CA GLY A 16 -6.47 1.09 -1.59
C GLY A 16 -5.85 1.11 -0.19
N SER A 17 -4.52 1.09 -0.05
CA SER A 17 -3.85 1.09 1.28
C SER A 17 -4.25 2.24 2.22
N SER A 18 -4.72 3.38 1.68
CA SER A 18 -5.25 4.47 2.51
C SER A 18 -6.66 4.20 3.03
N TRP A 19 -7.51 3.53 2.24
CA TRP A 19 -8.82 3.08 2.71
C TRP A 19 -8.65 2.04 3.82
N VAL A 20 -7.75 1.07 3.62
CA VAL A 20 -7.42 0.06 4.63
C VAL A 20 -6.94 0.73 5.92
N TYR A 21 -6.06 1.73 5.82
CA TYR A 21 -5.62 2.50 7.00
C TYR A 21 -6.79 3.22 7.70
N HIS A 22 -7.71 3.85 6.95
CA HIS A 22 -8.84 4.59 7.52
C HIS A 22 -9.82 3.70 8.28
N VAL A 23 -10.10 2.51 7.76
CA VAL A 23 -10.98 1.53 8.41
C VAL A 23 -10.29 0.92 9.63
N LEU A 24 -9.07 0.39 9.45
CA LEU A 24 -8.34 -0.29 10.53
C LEU A 24 -7.94 0.66 11.67
N SER A 25 -7.73 1.95 11.41
CA SER A 25 -7.44 2.92 12.49
C SER A 25 -8.61 3.12 13.46
N LYS A 26 -9.81 2.69 13.09
CA LYS A 26 -11.02 2.77 13.92
C LYS A 26 -11.46 1.39 14.44
N HIS A 27 -10.75 0.33 14.07
CA HIS A 27 -11.13 -1.03 14.42
C HIS A 27 -10.71 -1.32 15.88
N PRO A 28 -11.63 -1.79 16.75
CA PRO A 28 -11.34 -1.98 18.17
C PRO A 28 -10.26 -3.04 18.44
N ASP A 29 -10.17 -4.06 17.59
CA ASP A 29 -9.21 -5.16 17.76
C ASP A 29 -7.88 -4.96 16.99
N VAL A 30 -7.65 -3.76 16.43
CA VAL A 30 -6.44 -3.45 15.64
C VAL A 30 -5.76 -2.19 16.16
N THR A 31 -4.49 -2.32 16.55
CA THR A 31 -3.60 -1.19 16.81
C THR A 31 -2.70 -0.93 15.60
N LEU A 32 -2.79 0.26 15.02
CA LEU A 32 -1.85 0.70 13.98
C LEU A 32 -0.68 1.50 14.57
N ALA A 33 0.45 1.48 13.85
CA ALA A 33 1.52 2.45 14.05
C ALA A 33 0.99 3.89 13.97
N LYS A 34 1.61 4.80 14.73
CA LYS A 34 1.24 6.23 14.81
C LYS A 34 1.38 6.99 13.48
N ALA A 35 2.08 6.41 12.52
CA ALA A 35 2.21 6.93 11.17
C ALA A 35 2.11 5.77 10.17
N LYS A 36 1.47 6.04 9.04
CA LYS A 36 1.48 5.15 7.87
C LYS A 36 2.86 5.17 7.22
N GLU A 37 3.25 4.04 6.62
CA GLU A 37 4.50 3.89 5.85
C GLU A 37 5.75 4.19 6.69
N LEU A 38 6.07 3.30 7.65
CA LEU A 38 7.28 3.48 8.46
C LEU A 38 8.56 3.17 7.68
N PHE A 39 8.48 2.31 6.65
CA PHE A 39 9.63 1.88 5.84
C PHE A 39 10.76 1.26 6.69
N TYR A 40 10.39 0.60 7.78
CA TYR A 40 11.34 -0.02 8.70
C TYR A 40 12.05 -1.20 8.02
N PHE A 41 11.29 -2.17 7.50
CA PHE A 41 11.88 -3.40 6.99
C PHE A 41 12.67 -3.22 5.69
N ASP A 42 12.50 -2.12 4.95
CA ASP A 42 13.30 -1.80 3.76
C ASP A 42 14.37 -0.73 4.04
N ARG A 43 13.98 0.49 4.44
CA ARG A 43 14.85 1.68 4.45
C ARG A 43 15.46 2.01 5.81
N PHE A 44 14.79 1.66 6.90
CA PHE A 44 15.17 2.09 8.26
C PHE A 44 15.51 0.92 9.19
N TYR A 45 15.82 -0.25 8.66
CA TYR A 45 16.06 -1.45 9.45
C TYR A 45 17.25 -1.29 10.40
N SER A 46 18.29 -0.58 9.94
CA SER A 46 19.49 -0.26 10.74
C SER A 46 19.21 0.62 11.95
N MET A 47 18.02 1.24 12.06
CA MET A 47 17.63 2.02 13.24
C MET A 47 17.27 1.12 14.45
N GLY A 48 17.13 -0.19 14.23
CA GLY A 48 16.89 -1.19 15.26
C GLY A 48 15.44 -1.31 15.72
N ALA A 49 15.14 -2.43 16.37
CA ALA A 49 13.79 -2.77 16.82
C ALA A 49 13.21 -1.74 17.77
N ASP A 50 14.03 -1.16 18.67
CA ASP A 50 13.57 -0.13 19.61
C ASP A 50 13.04 1.12 18.89
N TRP A 51 13.66 1.52 17.78
CA TRP A 51 13.17 2.62 16.97
C TRP A 51 11.81 2.31 16.35
N TYR A 52 11.64 1.08 15.88
CA TYR A 52 10.40 0.61 15.28
C TYR A 52 9.27 0.52 16.31
N LEU A 53 9.52 -0.09 17.46
CA LEU A 53 8.52 -0.28 18.51
C LEU A 53 8.03 1.04 19.11
N ARG A 54 8.86 2.10 19.14
CA ARG A 54 8.43 3.46 19.55
C ARG A 54 7.36 4.09 18.64
N GLN A 55 7.18 3.56 17.43
CA GLN A 55 6.14 4.00 16.50
C GLN A 55 4.75 3.52 16.90
N PHE A 56 4.65 2.57 17.83
CA PHE A 56 3.38 2.00 18.31
C PHE A 56 2.97 2.60 19.67
N PRO A 57 1.68 2.54 20.04
CA PRO A 57 1.24 2.74 21.42
C PRO A 57 1.90 1.75 22.39
N LYS A 58 2.10 2.13 23.65
CA LYS A 58 2.81 1.29 24.65
C LYS A 58 1.96 0.13 25.19
N GLU A 59 0.64 0.27 25.19
CA GLU A 59 -0.30 -0.69 25.79
C GLU A 59 -1.42 -1.06 24.79
N PRO A 60 -1.13 -1.82 23.73
CA PRO A 60 -2.15 -2.31 22.82
C PRO A 60 -2.89 -3.52 23.44
N LEU A 61 -4.12 -3.32 23.92
CA LEU A 61 -5.03 -4.41 24.29
C LEU A 61 -5.78 -4.95 23.04
N THR A 62 -5.07 -5.19 21.95
CA THR A 62 -5.66 -5.53 20.63
C THR A 62 -5.16 -6.85 20.09
N ILE A 63 -5.99 -7.56 19.33
CA ILE A 63 -5.64 -8.84 18.69
C ILE A 63 -4.51 -8.64 17.68
N ARG A 64 -4.59 -7.59 16.86
CA ARG A 64 -3.58 -7.28 15.86
C ARG A 64 -2.89 -5.96 16.15
N MET A 65 -1.57 -5.95 16.08
CA MET A 65 -0.78 -4.74 16.04
C MET A 65 0.09 -4.73 14.79
N GLY A 66 0.03 -3.64 14.03
CA GLY A 66 0.67 -3.61 12.71
C GLY A 66 0.86 -2.24 12.09
N GLU A 67 1.51 -2.24 10.94
CA GLU A 67 1.66 -1.05 10.12
C GLU A 67 1.19 -1.30 8.69
N ILE A 68 1.02 -0.19 7.96
CA ILE A 68 0.62 -0.21 6.55
C ILE A 68 1.72 0.46 5.75
N CYS A 69 2.48 -0.36 5.02
CA CYS A 69 3.58 0.08 4.17
C CYS A 69 3.52 -0.65 2.84
N HIS A 70 3.17 0.06 1.77
CA HIS A 70 2.91 -0.56 0.47
C HIS A 70 4.18 -0.94 -0.32
N ASP A 71 5.37 -0.56 0.18
CA ASP A 71 6.65 -0.78 -0.51
C ASP A 71 7.28 -2.14 -0.15
N TYR A 72 6.86 -2.78 0.96
CA TYR A 72 7.49 -4.03 1.42
C TYR A 72 7.30 -5.19 0.44
N LEU A 73 6.15 -5.24 -0.23
CA LEU A 73 5.84 -6.26 -1.24
C LEU A 73 6.91 -6.35 -2.35
N TYR A 74 7.59 -5.25 -2.65
CA TYR A 74 8.54 -5.16 -3.76
C TYR A 74 10.00 -5.35 -3.34
N SER A 75 10.26 -5.57 -2.05
CA SER A 75 11.61 -5.72 -1.49
C SER A 75 11.79 -7.10 -0.88
N ARG A 76 12.56 -7.96 -1.56
CA ARG A 76 12.97 -9.27 -1.01
C ARG A 76 13.64 -9.11 0.36
N GLU A 77 14.54 -8.12 0.48
CA GLU A 77 15.23 -7.86 1.73
C GLU A 77 14.25 -7.52 2.87
N ALA A 78 13.19 -6.75 2.59
CA ALA A 78 12.15 -6.48 3.58
C ALA A 78 11.40 -7.76 3.96
N LEU A 79 11.01 -8.58 2.99
CA LEU A 79 10.32 -9.86 3.26
C LEU A 79 11.18 -10.82 4.09
N ASP A 80 12.47 -10.93 3.80
CA ASP A 80 13.40 -11.78 4.56
C ASP A 80 13.56 -11.29 6.01
N ARG A 81 13.62 -9.96 6.22
CA ARG A 81 13.65 -9.36 7.57
C ARG A 81 12.32 -9.57 8.31
N ILE A 82 11.19 -9.43 7.62
CA ILE A 82 9.85 -9.70 8.19
C ILE A 82 9.73 -11.16 8.62
N ALA A 83 10.16 -12.11 7.78
CA ALA A 83 10.14 -13.54 8.08
C ALA A 83 10.95 -13.89 9.32
N ARG A 84 12.09 -13.22 9.49
CA ARG A 84 13.00 -13.41 10.63
C ARG A 84 12.45 -12.83 11.93
N ASP A 85 11.92 -11.61 11.87
CA ASP A 85 11.69 -10.82 13.07
C ASP A 85 10.27 -10.97 13.63
N LEU A 86 9.27 -11.23 12.77
CA LEU A 86 7.88 -11.27 13.21
C LEU A 86 7.42 -12.67 13.67
N PRO A 87 6.47 -12.75 14.63
CA PRO A 87 5.91 -14.02 15.11
C PRO A 87 5.33 -14.90 14.01
N GLN A 88 5.35 -16.23 14.21
CA GLN A 88 4.86 -17.20 13.23
C GLN A 88 3.35 -17.11 12.96
N ASP A 89 2.57 -16.60 13.92
CA ASP A 89 1.13 -16.34 13.77
C ASP A 89 0.81 -14.96 13.15
N SER A 90 1.83 -14.26 12.64
CA SER A 90 1.64 -12.98 11.96
C SER A 90 0.91 -13.16 10.64
N ARG A 91 0.06 -12.17 10.33
CA ARG A 91 -0.73 -12.13 9.09
C ARG A 91 -0.29 -10.99 8.18
N PHE A 92 -0.25 -11.24 6.89
CA PHE A 92 0.27 -10.33 5.89
C PHE A 92 -0.79 -10.06 4.84
N LEU A 93 -1.12 -8.79 4.65
CA LEU A 93 -2.15 -8.39 3.70
C LEU A 93 -1.52 -7.81 2.44
N ILE A 94 -1.98 -8.28 1.31
CA ILE A 94 -1.71 -7.72 -0.01
C ILE A 94 -3.04 -7.34 -0.65
N THR A 95 -3.14 -6.14 -1.22
CA THR A 95 -4.21 -5.80 -2.15
C THR A 95 -3.65 -5.67 -3.56
N VAL A 96 -4.26 -6.37 -4.51
CA VAL A 96 -3.93 -6.35 -5.94
C VAL A 96 -4.96 -5.55 -6.71
N ARG A 97 -4.64 -5.15 -7.94
CA ARG A 97 -5.50 -4.35 -8.81
C ARG A 97 -5.28 -4.76 -10.26
N GLU A 98 -6.25 -4.50 -11.13
CA GLU A 98 -6.07 -4.60 -12.57
C GLU A 98 -4.77 -3.86 -12.99
N PRO A 99 -3.81 -4.57 -13.60
CA PRO A 99 -2.43 -4.10 -13.69
C PRO A 99 -2.28 -2.88 -14.60
N VAL A 100 -3.09 -2.72 -15.65
CA VAL A 100 -3.08 -1.51 -16.49
C VAL A 100 -3.60 -0.32 -15.69
N ALA A 101 -4.71 -0.46 -14.97
CA ALA A 101 -5.28 0.58 -14.13
C ALA A 101 -4.32 1.00 -13.01
N ARG A 102 -3.59 0.06 -12.39
CA ARG A 102 -2.53 0.37 -11.42
C ARG A 102 -1.38 1.13 -12.06
N THR A 103 -0.90 0.69 -13.22
CA THR A 103 0.17 1.35 -14.02
C THR A 103 -0.19 2.83 -14.27
N VAL A 104 -1.40 3.09 -14.74
CA VAL A 104 -1.92 4.45 -14.99
C VAL A 104 -2.02 5.26 -13.70
N SER A 105 -2.47 4.63 -12.61
CA SER A 105 -2.56 5.27 -11.30
C SER A 105 -1.20 5.66 -10.74
N HIS A 106 -0.17 4.83 -10.97
CA HIS A 106 1.21 5.13 -10.56
C HIS A 106 1.80 6.26 -11.40
N TYR A 107 1.64 6.23 -12.73
CA TYR A 107 2.05 7.34 -13.58
C TYR A 107 1.44 8.68 -13.14
N LYS A 108 0.11 8.72 -12.92
CA LYS A 108 -0.59 9.90 -12.40
C LYS A 108 0.00 10.36 -11.06
N TYR A 109 0.35 9.42 -10.19
CA TYR A 109 1.01 9.73 -8.93
C TYR A 109 2.40 10.34 -9.12
N LEU A 110 3.25 9.77 -10.00
CA LEU A 110 4.57 10.33 -10.27
C LEU A 110 4.49 11.73 -10.85
N ARG A 111 3.54 12.00 -11.75
CA ARG A 111 3.25 13.37 -12.22
C ARG A 111 2.82 14.29 -11.09
N LYS A 112 1.88 13.85 -10.25
CA LYS A 112 1.41 14.60 -9.07
C LYS A 112 2.54 15.00 -8.14
N ILE A 113 3.48 14.10 -7.85
CA ILE A 113 4.61 14.39 -6.95
C ILE A 113 5.82 14.99 -7.67
N GLY A 114 5.64 15.36 -8.94
CA GLY A 114 6.66 15.98 -9.77
C GLY A 114 7.85 15.07 -10.02
N ARG A 115 7.72 13.74 -10.00
CA ARG A 115 8.82 12.84 -10.35
C ARG A 115 8.99 12.67 -11.86
N THR A 116 7.94 12.95 -12.63
CA THR A 116 8.00 12.96 -14.09
C THR A 116 7.05 14.01 -14.67
N ASN A 117 7.40 14.56 -15.83
CA ASN A 117 6.53 15.33 -16.71
C ASN A 117 6.48 14.73 -18.13
N LEU A 118 7.12 13.57 -18.34
CA LEU A 118 7.21 12.91 -19.62
C LEU A 118 5.82 12.40 -20.06
N PRO A 119 5.58 12.25 -21.38
CA PRO A 119 4.47 11.48 -21.91
C PRO A 119 4.42 10.06 -21.34
N PHE A 120 3.25 9.41 -21.39
CA PHE A 120 3.03 8.12 -20.73
C PHE A 120 4.08 7.07 -21.13
N ASP A 121 4.30 6.85 -22.42
CA ASP A 121 5.20 5.80 -22.93
C ASP A 121 6.67 6.06 -22.55
N GLU A 122 7.10 7.33 -22.57
CA GLU A 122 8.45 7.71 -22.14
C GLU A 122 8.61 7.55 -20.62
N ALA A 123 7.57 7.87 -19.85
CA ALA A 123 7.58 7.68 -18.41
C ALA A 123 7.68 6.19 -18.02
N LEU A 124 7.06 5.27 -18.79
CA LEU A 124 7.20 3.83 -18.55
C LEU A 124 8.65 3.36 -18.69
N LYS A 125 9.39 3.93 -19.65
CA LYS A 125 10.82 3.62 -19.87
C LYS A 125 11.70 4.25 -18.79
N ALA A 126 11.46 5.52 -18.45
CA ALA A 126 12.23 6.26 -17.46
C ALA A 126 11.99 5.79 -16.01
N HIS A 127 10.84 5.17 -15.75
CA HIS A 127 10.43 4.70 -14.43
C HIS A 127 9.86 3.27 -14.51
N PRO A 128 10.74 2.25 -14.61
CA PRO A 128 10.33 0.85 -14.75
C PRO A 128 9.33 0.40 -13.68
N GLN A 129 9.40 0.95 -12.47
CA GLN A 129 8.49 0.64 -11.35
C GLN A 129 6.99 0.92 -11.66
N ILE A 130 6.70 1.78 -12.64
CA ILE A 130 5.34 2.02 -13.10
C ILE A 130 4.74 0.72 -13.67
N VAL A 131 5.53 -0.06 -14.40
CA VAL A 131 5.11 -1.34 -14.99
C VAL A 131 5.43 -2.49 -14.04
N GLU A 132 6.64 -2.51 -13.48
CA GLU A 132 7.14 -3.65 -12.70
C GLU A 132 6.23 -3.96 -11.51
N HIS A 133 5.82 -2.98 -10.71
CA HIS A 133 4.97 -3.31 -9.56
C HIS A 133 3.51 -3.70 -9.91
N SER A 134 3.17 -3.73 -11.19
CA SER A 134 1.91 -4.28 -11.70
C SER A 134 2.02 -5.78 -12.00
N MET A 135 3.23 -6.36 -11.94
CA MET A 135 3.49 -7.80 -12.02
C MET A 135 3.14 -8.47 -10.68
N PHE A 136 1.86 -8.41 -10.29
CA PHE A 136 1.38 -8.86 -8.99
C PHE A 136 1.63 -10.35 -8.74
N GLY A 137 1.48 -11.22 -9.74
CA GLY A 137 1.71 -12.66 -9.58
C GLY A 137 3.12 -12.97 -9.10
N LYS A 138 4.12 -12.33 -9.69
CA LYS A 138 5.54 -12.39 -9.29
C LYS A 138 5.74 -12.01 -7.82
N TYR A 139 5.17 -10.89 -7.36
CA TYR A 139 5.40 -10.41 -6.00
C TYR A 139 4.56 -11.13 -4.94
N VAL A 140 3.35 -11.58 -5.29
CA VAL A 140 2.54 -12.44 -4.42
C VAL A 140 3.23 -13.78 -4.23
N ARG A 141 3.74 -14.41 -5.30
CA ARG A 141 4.55 -15.63 -5.21
C ARG A 141 5.73 -15.44 -4.27
N LEU A 142 6.51 -14.38 -4.51
CA LEU A 142 7.67 -14.05 -3.70
C LEU A 142 7.32 -13.92 -2.21
N ALA A 143 6.24 -13.21 -1.88
CA ALA A 143 5.78 -13.05 -0.51
C ALA A 143 5.33 -14.38 0.11
N GLN A 144 4.55 -15.19 -0.61
CA GLN A 144 4.11 -16.50 -0.13
C GLN A 144 5.27 -17.48 0.09
N ASP A 145 6.27 -17.49 -0.80
CA ASP A 145 7.44 -18.36 -0.70
C ASP A 145 8.29 -18.04 0.54
N ILE A 146 8.38 -16.75 0.92
CA ILE A 146 9.19 -16.29 2.06
C ILE A 146 8.41 -16.32 3.38
N LEU A 147 7.15 -15.88 3.36
CA LEU A 147 6.35 -15.65 4.57
C LEU A 147 5.37 -16.79 4.88
N GLY A 148 5.16 -17.70 3.93
CA GLY A 148 4.21 -18.80 4.01
C GLY A 148 2.86 -18.45 3.37
N LYS A 149 2.33 -19.34 2.53
CA LYS A 149 1.05 -19.18 1.82
C LYS A 149 -0.10 -18.87 2.77
N ASP A 150 -0.20 -19.58 3.89
CA ASP A 150 -1.32 -19.46 4.83
C ASP A 150 -1.32 -18.14 5.62
N ARG A 151 -0.19 -17.43 5.64
CA ARG A 151 -0.04 -16.15 6.34
C ARG A 151 -0.22 -14.95 5.42
N VAL A 152 -0.21 -15.16 4.10
CA VAL A 152 -0.31 -14.10 3.09
C VAL A 152 -1.71 -14.10 2.49
N HIS A 153 -2.50 -13.10 2.86
CA HIS A 153 -3.87 -12.91 2.40
C HIS A 153 -3.89 -11.87 1.27
N VAL A 154 -4.51 -12.23 0.15
CA VAL A 154 -4.56 -11.39 -1.06
C VAL A 154 -6.00 -10.98 -1.32
N LEU A 155 -6.26 -9.68 -1.36
CA LEU A 155 -7.58 -9.10 -1.65
C LEU A 155 -7.56 -8.31 -2.96
N SER A 156 -8.71 -8.20 -3.63
CA SER A 156 -8.86 -7.42 -4.86
C SER A 156 -9.32 -5.99 -4.58
N PHE A 157 -8.62 -5.02 -5.17
CA PHE A 157 -9.03 -3.62 -5.14
C PHE A 157 -10.37 -3.41 -5.86
N GLU A 158 -10.66 -4.18 -6.90
CA GLU A 158 -11.93 -4.15 -7.62
C GLU A 158 -13.09 -4.56 -6.71
N ALA A 159 -12.89 -5.57 -5.84
CA ALA A 159 -13.88 -5.94 -4.83
C ALA A 159 -14.18 -4.78 -3.87
N LEU A 160 -13.14 -4.06 -3.41
CA LEU A 160 -13.32 -2.82 -2.63
C LEU A 160 -14.11 -1.75 -3.41
N GLN A 161 -13.92 -1.63 -4.71
CA GLN A 161 -14.65 -0.64 -5.51
C GLN A 161 -16.12 -1.02 -5.73
N THR A 162 -16.43 -2.31 -5.83
CA THR A 162 -17.78 -2.83 -6.07
C THR A 162 -18.59 -2.87 -4.78
N ASP A 163 -18.03 -3.44 -3.71
CA ASP A 163 -18.68 -3.58 -2.41
C ASP A 163 -17.68 -3.38 -1.26
N PRO A 164 -17.53 -2.14 -0.76
CA PRO A 164 -16.63 -1.84 0.36
C PRO A 164 -16.99 -2.56 1.66
N VAL A 165 -18.26 -2.94 1.84
CA VAL A 165 -18.73 -3.61 3.06
C VAL A 165 -18.29 -5.08 3.03
N ALA A 166 -18.53 -5.77 1.92
CA ALA A 166 -18.04 -7.13 1.70
C ALA A 166 -16.50 -7.19 1.78
N PHE A 167 -15.80 -6.24 1.16
CA PHE A 167 -14.35 -6.14 1.29
C PHE A 167 -13.89 -5.94 2.76
N GLY A 168 -14.68 -5.23 3.56
CA GLY A 168 -14.46 -5.07 5.00
C GLY A 168 -14.56 -6.39 5.78
N GLN A 169 -15.47 -7.28 5.35
CA GLN A 169 -15.59 -8.64 5.89
C GLN A 169 -14.35 -9.47 5.54
N ASP A 170 -13.98 -9.50 4.27
CA ASP A 170 -12.77 -10.21 3.80
C ASP A 170 -11.51 -9.69 4.49
N LEU A 171 -11.41 -8.37 4.69
CA LEU A 171 -10.32 -7.74 5.43
C LEU A 171 -10.28 -8.21 6.89
N SER A 172 -11.44 -8.32 7.56
CA SER A 172 -11.51 -8.77 8.94
C SER A 172 -11.10 -10.25 9.06
N GLU A 173 -11.56 -11.09 8.15
CA GLU A 173 -11.19 -12.50 8.05
C GLU A 173 -9.69 -12.68 7.77
N ALA A 174 -9.16 -11.94 6.80
CA ALA A 174 -7.74 -11.91 6.47
C ALA A 174 -6.87 -11.52 7.66
N LEU A 175 -7.38 -10.67 8.57
CA LEU A 175 -6.67 -10.30 9.80
C LEU A 175 -6.98 -11.22 10.99
N GLY A 176 -7.94 -12.12 10.88
CA GLY A 176 -8.41 -12.93 12.00
C GLY A 176 -8.93 -12.07 13.16
N VAL A 177 -9.65 -11.00 12.84
CA VAL A 177 -10.36 -10.14 13.80
C VAL A 177 -11.85 -10.19 13.54
N ARG A 178 -12.67 -9.79 14.52
CA ARG A 178 -14.12 -9.76 14.32
C ARG A 178 -14.51 -8.71 13.29
N TYR A 179 -15.50 -9.01 12.46
CA TYR A 179 -16.13 -7.98 11.64
C TYR A 179 -16.93 -7.01 12.52
N VAL A 180 -16.84 -5.71 12.24
CA VAL A 180 -17.56 -4.65 12.96
C VAL A 180 -18.40 -3.86 11.94
N ALA A 181 -19.72 -3.98 12.01
CA ALA A 181 -20.64 -3.39 11.02
C ALA A 181 -20.58 -1.85 10.97
N ASP A 182 -20.37 -1.20 12.11
CA ASP A 182 -20.43 0.26 12.25
C ASP A 182 -19.13 0.99 11.83
N LEU A 183 -18.17 0.29 11.23
CA LEU A 183 -16.97 0.93 10.69
C LEU A 183 -17.29 1.67 9.37
N PRO A 184 -16.53 2.73 9.04
CA PRO A 184 -16.84 3.58 7.90
C PRO A 184 -16.34 3.00 6.57
N TYR A 185 -16.89 1.84 6.17
CA TYR A 185 -16.50 1.16 4.94
C TYR A 185 -16.83 1.97 3.68
N THR A 186 -17.93 2.72 3.71
CA THR A 186 -18.43 3.51 2.57
C THR A 186 -17.85 4.91 2.48
N ASP A 187 -17.01 5.32 3.44
CA ASP A 187 -16.34 6.62 3.40
C ASP A 187 -15.45 6.73 2.16
N ARG A 188 -15.55 7.87 1.46
CA ARG A 188 -14.64 8.18 0.36
C ARG A 188 -13.29 8.64 0.90
N VAL A 189 -12.34 7.71 0.94
CA VAL A 189 -10.98 7.98 1.41
C VAL A 189 -10.08 8.42 0.25
N LEU A 190 -9.66 9.68 0.28
CA LEU A 190 -8.70 10.32 -0.65
C LEU A 190 -9.11 10.27 -2.13
N GLU A 191 -9.88 11.26 -2.57
CA GLU A 191 -10.00 11.54 -4.00
C GLU A 191 -8.63 11.95 -4.57
N ALA A 192 -8.31 11.45 -5.77
CA ALA A 192 -7.06 11.78 -6.45
C ALA A 192 -7.03 13.28 -6.81
N GLN A 193 -6.30 14.06 -6.01
CA GLN A 193 -6.07 15.49 -6.27
C GLN A 193 -4.81 15.70 -7.13
N GLU A 194 -4.85 16.61 -8.10
CA GLU A 194 -3.65 17.06 -8.82
C GLU A 194 -2.81 18.00 -7.95
N SER A 195 -1.51 18.13 -8.28
CA SER A 195 -0.66 19.11 -7.62
C SER A 195 -0.63 20.41 -8.40
N ARG A 196 -0.79 21.54 -7.68
CA ARG A 196 -0.61 22.89 -8.23
C ARG A 196 0.84 23.17 -8.63
N ASN A 197 1.80 22.66 -7.84
CA ASN A 197 3.23 22.83 -8.09
C ASN A 197 3.99 21.53 -7.76
N PRO A 198 4.23 20.66 -8.76
CA PRO A 198 4.87 19.38 -8.55
C PRO A 198 6.31 19.48 -8.01
N SER A 199 7.05 20.55 -8.35
CA SER A 199 8.41 20.79 -7.86
C SER A 199 8.43 21.11 -6.37
N LEU A 200 7.48 21.93 -5.90
CA LEU A 200 7.32 22.22 -4.47
C LEU A 200 6.93 20.97 -3.67
N VAL A 201 6.04 20.12 -4.22
CA VAL A 201 5.72 18.81 -3.62
C VAL A 201 6.97 17.93 -3.50
N ARG A 202 7.83 17.92 -4.53
CA ARG A 202 9.09 17.16 -4.52
C ARG A 202 10.02 17.63 -3.39
N LEU A 203 10.20 18.95 -3.23
CA LEU A 203 11.01 19.55 -2.17
C LEU A 203 10.50 19.15 -0.78
N LEU A 204 9.20 19.34 -0.52
CA LEU A 204 8.59 19.01 0.77
C LEU A 204 8.67 17.52 1.09
N ARG A 205 8.57 16.65 0.08
CA ARG A 205 8.79 15.21 0.26
C ARG A 205 10.22 14.88 0.65
N ASN A 206 11.21 15.52 0.02
CA ASN A 206 12.62 15.32 0.36
C ASN A 206 12.90 15.76 1.80
N ALA A 207 12.38 16.92 2.23
CA ALA A 207 12.45 17.35 3.62
C ALA A 207 11.76 16.35 4.58
N GLY A 208 10.62 15.79 4.16
CA GLY A 208 9.94 14.73 4.91
C GLY A 208 10.78 13.46 5.06
N TRP A 209 11.58 13.09 4.07
CA TRP A 209 12.52 11.96 4.16
C TRP A 209 13.57 12.18 5.24
N VAL A 210 14.16 13.37 5.29
CA VAL A 210 15.14 13.76 6.32
C VAL A 210 14.51 13.73 7.72
N LEU A 211 13.30 14.27 7.89
CA LEU A 211 12.60 14.23 9.17
C LEU A 211 12.26 12.80 9.62
N ARG A 212 11.98 11.88 8.68
CA ARG A 212 11.79 10.45 9.01
C ARG A 212 13.08 9.82 9.50
N SER A 213 14.20 10.06 8.83
CA SER A 213 15.51 9.49 9.23
C SER A 213 15.97 10.00 10.59
N LEU A 214 15.56 11.20 10.98
CA LEU A 214 15.80 11.77 12.32
C LEU A 214 14.83 11.24 13.40
N GLY A 215 14.00 10.25 13.09
CA GLY A 215 13.07 9.65 14.06
C GLY A 215 11.83 10.49 14.37
N ALA A 216 11.47 11.44 13.49
CA ALA A 216 10.28 12.29 13.65
C ALA A 216 9.18 12.04 12.60
N PRO A 217 8.77 10.79 12.29
CA PRO A 217 7.73 10.52 11.29
C PRO A 217 6.37 11.16 11.63
N ARG A 218 6.11 11.46 12.91
CA ARG A 218 4.90 12.17 13.36
C ARG A 218 4.82 13.60 12.81
N LEU A 219 5.95 14.31 12.75
CA LEU A 219 5.99 15.67 12.21
C LEU A 219 5.68 15.66 10.71
N VAL A 220 6.25 14.67 10.00
CA VAL A 220 6.00 14.47 8.57
C VAL A 220 4.52 14.20 8.30
N ASN A 221 3.90 13.34 9.11
CA ASN A 221 2.47 13.04 8.97
C ASN A 221 1.59 14.27 9.29
N ARG A 222 1.94 15.06 10.32
CA ARG A 222 1.23 16.29 10.69
C ARG A 222 1.28 17.34 9.57
N VAL A 223 2.45 17.53 8.95
CA VAL A 223 2.61 18.44 7.81
C VAL A 223 1.81 17.93 6.60
N LYS A 224 1.89 16.62 6.30
CA LYS A 224 1.16 15.99 5.19
C LYS A 224 -0.35 16.11 5.32
N ASN A 225 -0.89 16.01 6.54
CA ASN A 225 -2.33 16.03 6.81
C ASN A 225 -2.86 17.44 7.17
N SER A 226 -2.03 18.48 7.09
CA SER A 226 -2.46 19.85 7.36
C SER A 226 -3.39 20.37 6.25
N PRO A 227 -4.59 20.88 6.57
CA PRO A 227 -5.51 21.45 5.58
C PRO A 227 -4.91 22.62 4.79
N LEU A 228 -4.06 23.44 5.44
CA LEU A 228 -3.38 24.56 4.79
C LEU A 228 -2.35 24.08 3.76
N VAL A 229 -1.54 23.08 4.14
CA VAL A 229 -0.55 22.47 3.24
C VAL A 229 -1.26 21.80 2.06
N SER A 230 -2.37 21.10 2.32
CA SER A 230 -3.16 20.47 1.27
C SER A 230 -3.74 21.48 0.27
N ARG A 231 -4.31 22.60 0.75
CA ARG A 231 -4.85 23.69 -0.09
C ARG A 231 -3.79 24.37 -0.96
N VAL A 232 -2.58 24.55 -0.43
CA VAL A 232 -1.47 25.18 -1.17
C VAL A 232 -0.91 24.25 -2.24
N LEU A 233 -0.80 22.95 -1.93
CA LEU A 233 -0.11 22.00 -2.81
C LEU A 233 -1.02 21.33 -3.84
N TYR A 234 -2.32 21.23 -3.57
CA TYR A 234 -3.24 20.43 -4.35
C TYR A 234 -4.45 21.21 -4.86
N VAL A 235 -4.97 20.76 -6.00
CA VAL A 235 -6.19 21.29 -6.61
C VAL A 235 -7.41 20.69 -5.86
N PRO A 236 -8.43 21.50 -5.51
CA PRO A 236 -9.66 21.00 -4.89
C PRO A 236 -10.34 19.94 -5.76
N PRO A 237 -11.04 18.95 -5.16
CA PRO A 237 -11.83 18.00 -5.94
C PRO A 237 -12.93 18.75 -6.71
N GLY A 238 -13.02 18.56 -8.03
CA GLY A 238 -14.07 19.14 -8.88
C GLY A 238 -13.58 19.90 -10.11
N GLU A 239 -12.33 20.36 -10.15
CA GLU A 239 -11.74 20.95 -11.38
C GLU A 239 -11.35 19.84 -12.37
N GLN A 240 -11.70 20.05 -13.65
CA GLN A 240 -11.64 19.03 -14.72
C GLN A 240 -10.29 18.31 -14.78
N ARG A 241 -10.34 17.00 -14.56
CA ARG A 241 -9.21 16.09 -14.76
C ARG A 241 -8.89 16.04 -16.26
N ARG A 242 -7.65 16.34 -16.67
CA ARG A 242 -7.19 15.85 -17.97
C ARG A 242 -7.08 14.33 -17.85
N ALA A 243 -7.95 13.61 -18.56
CA ALA A 243 -7.79 12.17 -18.68
C ALA A 243 -6.38 11.90 -19.23
N VAL A 244 -5.66 10.97 -18.59
CA VAL A 244 -4.45 10.45 -19.19
C VAL A 244 -4.93 9.58 -20.34
N GLU A 245 -4.79 10.09 -21.56
CA GLU A 245 -4.96 9.29 -22.76
C GLU A 245 -3.80 8.30 -22.83
N ILE A 246 -4.15 7.04 -23.00
CA ILE A 246 -3.20 5.94 -23.16
C ILE A 246 -3.38 5.51 -24.62
N PRO A 247 -2.32 5.53 -25.44
CA PRO A 247 -2.41 4.99 -26.79
C PRO A 247 -2.95 3.55 -26.77
N VAL A 248 -3.80 3.22 -27.73
CA VAL A 248 -4.47 1.91 -27.80
C VAL A 248 -3.43 0.79 -27.92
N GLU A 249 -2.37 1.06 -28.68
CA GLU A 249 -1.22 0.20 -28.90
C GLU A 249 -0.47 -0.05 -27.59
N THR A 250 -0.14 1.00 -26.83
CA THR A 250 0.51 0.87 -25.52
C THR A 250 -0.35 0.05 -24.56
N ARG A 251 -1.68 0.28 -24.56
CA ARG A 251 -2.59 -0.49 -23.71
C ARG A 251 -2.57 -1.97 -24.08
N ALA A 252 -2.61 -2.30 -25.37
CA ALA A 252 -2.56 -3.68 -25.86
C ALA A 252 -1.22 -4.36 -25.49
N GLU A 253 -0.11 -3.63 -25.60
CA GLU A 253 1.21 -4.13 -25.20
C GLU A 253 1.27 -4.43 -23.69
N LEU A 254 0.75 -3.53 -22.85
CA LEU A 254 0.68 -3.74 -21.41
C LEU A 254 -0.17 -4.97 -21.06
N VAL A 255 -1.34 -5.14 -21.68
CA VAL A 255 -2.21 -6.32 -21.46
C VAL A 255 -1.45 -7.60 -21.83
N LYS A 256 -0.77 -7.62 -22.98
CA LYS A 256 0.04 -8.77 -23.40
C LYS A 256 1.17 -9.05 -22.40
N ARG A 257 1.86 -8.01 -21.92
CA ARG A 257 2.96 -8.11 -20.97
C ARG A 257 2.53 -8.68 -19.60
N PHE A 258 1.33 -8.34 -19.15
CA PHE A 258 0.81 -8.80 -17.86
C PHE A 258 0.13 -10.18 -17.93
N ALA A 259 -0.13 -10.73 -19.11
CA ALA A 259 -0.97 -11.91 -19.28
C ALA A 259 -0.48 -13.14 -18.48
N GLU A 260 0.81 -13.48 -18.60
CA GLU A 260 1.40 -14.62 -17.87
C GLU A 260 1.40 -14.40 -16.35
N ASP A 261 1.74 -13.18 -15.91
CA ASP A 261 1.75 -12.81 -14.50
C ASP A 261 0.34 -12.84 -13.88
N GLN A 262 -0.68 -12.43 -14.65
CA GLN A 262 -2.07 -12.51 -14.23
C GLN A 262 -2.58 -13.95 -14.17
N ALA A 263 -2.13 -14.83 -15.06
CA ALA A 263 -2.44 -16.25 -14.98
C ALA A 263 -1.82 -16.86 -13.71
N LEU A 264 -0.55 -16.53 -13.41
CA LEU A 264 0.10 -16.92 -12.15
C LEU A 264 -0.66 -16.39 -10.93
N LEU A 265 -1.10 -15.13 -10.94
CA LEU A 265 -1.85 -14.54 -9.83
C LEU A 265 -3.16 -15.29 -9.58
N ARG A 266 -3.89 -15.71 -10.63
CA ARG A 266 -5.13 -16.49 -10.46
C ARG A 266 -4.87 -17.79 -9.73
N VAL A 267 -3.88 -18.57 -10.19
CA VAL A 267 -3.47 -19.84 -9.53
C VAL A 267 -3.07 -19.63 -8.07
N LEU A 268 -2.45 -18.48 -7.76
CA LEU A 268 -2.00 -18.12 -6.42
C LEU A 268 -3.14 -17.75 -5.45
N THR A 269 -4.24 -17.24 -5.99
CA THR A 269 -5.38 -16.71 -5.22
C THR A 269 -6.61 -17.60 -5.27
N GLU A 270 -6.62 -18.61 -6.13
CA GLU A 270 -7.67 -19.63 -6.13
C GLU A 270 -7.70 -20.35 -4.78
N PRO A 271 -8.90 -20.59 -4.21
CA PRO A 271 -9.01 -21.43 -3.02
C PRO A 271 -8.39 -22.79 -3.31
N THR A 272 -7.48 -23.26 -2.46
CA THR A 272 -7.01 -24.65 -2.55
C THR A 272 -8.27 -25.53 -2.46
N PRO A 273 -8.50 -26.48 -3.38
CA PRO A 273 -9.60 -27.42 -3.24
C PRO A 273 -9.52 -28.05 -1.85
N VAL A 274 -10.61 -27.99 -1.09
CA VAL A 274 -10.72 -28.78 0.13
C VAL A 274 -10.76 -30.22 -0.36
N ASP A 275 -9.69 -30.97 -0.11
CA ASP A 275 -9.69 -32.42 -0.37
C ASP A 275 -10.92 -33.00 0.34
N ALA A 276 -11.83 -33.56 -0.46
CA ALA A 276 -13.11 -34.12 -0.03
C ALA A 276 -12.93 -35.47 0.68
#